data_AF-A0A8S8XR74-F1
#
_entry.id   AF-A0A8S8XR74-F1
#
_cell.length_a   1.000
_cell.length_b   1.000
_cell.length_c   1.000
_cell.angle_alpha   90.00
_cell.angle_beta   90.00
_cell.angle_gamma   90.00
#
_symmetry.space_group_name_H-M   'P 1'
#
loop_
_entity.id
_entity.type
_entity.pdbx_description
1 polymer ?
#
loop_
_entity_poly.entity_id
_entity_poly.type
_entity_poly.pdbx_seq_one_letter_code
_entity_poly.pdbx_strand_id
1 'polypeptide(L)'
;MIETLNLQSGSFKIALPYKWYGWLGYVIFGLITLFGIAVAISGLNESSEDLTFGLFCTGIGLLCLALCTPGSHEKDLHDIRQQAIDPAELEAKAKESGLTVDSWFLQQTTYVPTNDPNDWILPAPGPATWNTTDRYAEDSGGQPIPEHPVRVGTPVPATLSLYGIFGLSAVLFFILGIGSAIGEVDNPDSRLLAIGVVSLVAIIWLILGWLRAKMLNQMIDTPTSLVRSVALGHHELVGQVRPSHEGVLRVVVDGNQRMFMENMVAYNWTYEQHQERTVSTKEGTRTERRWVTIRSDSGGCPFILHDGTGGIRVNGQSFKRSDYGNYIKRWDGAFAETLGKQFMASLIAGVLGGWRVIDHRWTLYGIKLGNPVYIMGEVKSRPRADIDAENLDGTRQNSIIEVWGDSDGVGQKVTINRGTELSNIGRSRSTVEMIALPMLLFLGALCLLALA
;
A
#
# COMPACT_ATOMS: atom_id res chain seq x y z
N MET A 1 15.77 -5.82 -21.70
CA MET A 1 14.37 -5.92 -21.20
C MET A 1 14.04 -4.80 -20.21
N ILE A 2 14.91 -4.45 -19.26
CA ILE A 2 14.74 -3.24 -18.41
C ILE A 2 15.20 -1.95 -19.12
N GLU A 3 16.13 -2.05 -20.08
CA GLU A 3 16.60 -0.91 -20.88
C GLU A 3 15.49 -0.17 -21.66
N THR A 4 14.31 -0.78 -21.80
CA THR A 4 13.13 -0.17 -22.43
C THR A 4 12.21 0.56 -21.44
N LEU A 5 12.42 0.40 -20.12
CA LEU A 5 11.63 1.08 -19.10
C LEU A 5 12.21 2.48 -18.87
N ASN A 6 11.55 3.51 -19.39
CA ASN A 6 11.88 4.88 -19.04
C ASN A 6 11.39 5.18 -17.61
N LEU A 7 12.27 5.01 -16.63
CA LEU A 7 12.02 5.31 -15.22
C LEU A 7 11.83 6.79 -14.94
N GLN A 8 12.24 7.67 -15.86
CA GLN A 8 12.05 9.10 -15.80
C GLN A 8 10.86 9.48 -16.70
N SER A 9 9.65 9.42 -16.14
CA SER A 9 8.42 9.65 -16.92
C SER A 9 8.27 11.08 -17.46
N GLY A 10 9.13 12.02 -17.06
CA GLY A 10 9.10 13.40 -17.52
C GLY A 10 7.86 14.17 -17.04
N SER A 11 7.41 15.14 -17.85
CA SER A 11 6.32 16.04 -17.46
C SER A 11 4.93 15.41 -17.56
N PHE A 12 4.68 14.58 -18.57
CA PHE A 12 3.36 13.99 -18.82
C PHE A 12 3.42 12.53 -19.23
N LYS A 13 2.56 11.69 -18.62
CA LYS A 13 2.42 10.27 -18.99
C LYS A 13 0.96 9.82 -19.05
N ILE A 14 0.62 9.11 -20.13
CA ILE A 14 -0.68 8.46 -20.31
C ILE A 14 -0.62 7.09 -19.63
N ALA A 15 -1.24 6.96 -18.45
CA ALA A 15 -1.34 5.71 -17.72
C ALA A 15 -2.76 5.16 -17.84
N LEU A 16 -2.96 4.16 -18.71
CA LEU A 16 -4.27 3.52 -18.91
C LEU A 16 -4.46 2.31 -18.00
N PRO A 17 -5.70 1.96 -17.62
CA PRO A 17 -5.99 0.74 -16.89
C PRO A 17 -5.43 -0.50 -17.59
N TYR A 18 -4.94 -1.44 -16.80
CA TYR A 18 -4.43 -2.74 -17.29
C TYR A 18 -5.26 -3.93 -16.78
N LYS A 19 -6.19 -3.68 -15.85
CA LYS A 19 -7.12 -4.67 -15.31
C LYS A 19 -8.51 -4.47 -15.91
N TRP A 20 -9.23 -5.56 -16.14
CA TRP A 20 -10.56 -5.54 -16.77
C TRP A 20 -11.57 -4.64 -16.03
N TYR A 21 -11.55 -4.66 -14.69
CA TYR A 21 -12.45 -3.84 -13.88
C TYR A 21 -12.12 -2.34 -13.95
N GLY A 22 -10.85 -1.99 -14.23
CA GLY A 22 -10.45 -0.60 -14.47
C GLY A 22 -11.01 -0.08 -15.78
N TRP A 23 -10.99 -0.91 -16.84
CA TRP A 23 -11.65 -0.59 -18.12
C TRP A 23 -13.17 -0.47 -17.99
N LEU A 24 -13.80 -1.38 -17.25
CA LEU A 24 -15.23 -1.28 -16.94
C LEU A 24 -15.56 0.03 -16.22
N GLY A 25 -14.75 0.41 -15.22
CA GLY A 25 -14.87 1.70 -14.55
C GLY A 25 -14.74 2.87 -15.50
N TYR A 26 -13.77 2.85 -16.41
CA TYR A 26 -13.59 3.89 -17.43
C TYR A 26 -14.83 4.10 -18.30
N VAL A 27 -15.48 3.02 -18.73
CA VAL A 27 -16.71 3.10 -19.52
C VAL A 27 -17.85 3.70 -18.70
N ILE A 28 -18.09 3.18 -17.50
CA ILE A 28 -19.21 3.64 -16.64
C ILE A 28 -19.03 5.11 -16.26
N PHE A 29 -17.85 5.48 -15.75
CA PHE A 29 -17.60 6.84 -15.29
C PHE A 29 -17.43 7.82 -16.45
N GLY A 30 -16.94 7.36 -17.61
CA GLY A 30 -16.96 8.14 -18.85
C GLY A 30 -18.38 8.49 -19.28
N LEU A 31 -19.32 7.54 -19.23
CA LEU A 31 -20.73 7.80 -19.52
C LEU A 31 -21.36 8.77 -18.52
N ILE A 32 -21.05 8.64 -17.23
CA ILE A 32 -21.51 9.58 -16.19
C ILE A 32 -20.97 11.00 -16.46
N THR A 33 -19.69 11.14 -16.80
CA THR A 33 -19.10 12.42 -17.17
C THR A 33 -19.79 13.03 -18.40
N LEU A 34 -20.02 12.24 -19.46
CA LEU A 34 -20.69 12.73 -20.67
C LEU A 34 -22.15 13.14 -20.39
N PHE A 35 -22.87 12.37 -19.57
CA PHE A 35 -24.21 12.70 -19.14
C PHE A 35 -24.23 13.99 -18.33
N GLY A 36 -23.34 14.14 -17.34
CA GLY A 36 -23.22 15.35 -16.55
C GLY A 36 -22.93 16.59 -17.40
N ILE A 37 -22.05 16.48 -18.41
CA ILE A 37 -21.75 17.57 -19.34
C ILE A 37 -23.00 17.95 -20.15
N ALA A 38 -23.73 16.96 -20.67
CA ALA A 38 -24.96 17.21 -21.45
C ALA A 38 -26.03 17.93 -20.61
N VAL A 39 -26.21 17.50 -19.35
CA VAL A 39 -27.17 18.14 -18.43
C VAL A 39 -26.70 19.55 -18.05
N ALA A 40 -25.42 19.75 -17.76
CA ALA A 40 -24.87 21.07 -17.46
C ALA A 40 -25.06 22.05 -18.63
N ILE A 41 -24.80 21.62 -19.87
CA ILE A 41 -25.01 22.44 -21.07
C ILE A 41 -26.49 22.81 -21.25
N SER A 42 -27.40 21.88 -20.97
CA SER A 42 -28.85 22.14 -21.07
C SER A 42 -29.30 23.13 -19.99
N GLY A 43 -28.78 22.97 -18.76
CA GLY A 43 -29.05 23.87 -17.64
C GLY A 43 -28.55 25.31 -17.82
N LEU A 44 -27.59 25.56 -18.73
CA LEU A 44 -27.14 26.94 -19.01
C LEU A 44 -28.27 27.85 -19.50
N ASN A 45 -29.29 27.29 -20.17
CA ASN A 45 -30.40 28.05 -20.74
C ASN A 45 -31.74 27.80 -20.03
N GLU A 46 -31.90 26.65 -19.38
CA GLU A 46 -33.21 26.20 -18.87
C GLU A 46 -33.38 26.38 -17.36
N SER A 47 -32.46 25.84 -16.56
CA SER A 47 -32.56 25.89 -15.10
C SER A 47 -31.19 25.83 -14.42
N SER A 48 -31.03 26.62 -13.35
CA SER A 48 -29.81 26.64 -12.54
C SER A 48 -29.65 25.39 -11.67
N GLU A 49 -30.76 24.70 -11.37
CA GLU A 49 -30.75 23.37 -10.73
C GLU A 49 -30.10 22.31 -11.63
N ASP A 50 -30.47 22.27 -12.92
CA ASP A 50 -29.87 21.34 -13.89
C ASP A 50 -28.40 21.67 -14.14
N LEU A 51 -28.04 22.96 -14.19
CA LEU A 51 -26.65 23.38 -14.28
C LEU A 51 -25.84 22.85 -13.09
N THR A 52 -26.32 23.09 -11.87
CA THR A 52 -25.67 22.66 -10.62
C THR A 52 -25.52 21.13 -10.59
N PHE A 53 -26.60 20.40 -10.88
CA PHE A 53 -26.58 18.95 -10.92
C PHE A 53 -25.62 18.39 -11.97
N GLY A 54 -25.64 18.94 -13.19
CA GLY A 54 -24.74 18.54 -14.27
C GLY A 54 -23.26 18.76 -13.93
N LEU A 55 -22.92 19.89 -13.29
CA LEU A 55 -21.55 20.18 -12.84
C LEU A 55 -21.07 19.16 -11.78
N PHE A 56 -21.90 18.86 -10.78
CA PHE A 56 -21.56 17.84 -9.77
C PHE A 56 -21.45 16.43 -10.37
N CYS A 57 -22.37 16.06 -11.26
CA CYS A 57 -22.34 14.76 -11.95
C CYS A 57 -21.06 14.59 -12.77
N THR A 58 -20.65 15.65 -13.50
CA THR A 58 -19.40 15.70 -14.26
C THR A 58 -18.18 15.57 -13.33
N GLY A 59 -18.16 16.31 -12.22
CA GLY A 59 -17.11 16.25 -11.22
C GLY A 59 -16.95 14.85 -10.60
N ILE A 60 -18.06 14.18 -10.27
CA ILE A 60 -18.07 12.80 -9.75
C ILE A 60 -17.53 11.84 -10.80
N GLY A 61 -18.02 11.91 -12.04
CA GLY A 61 -17.54 11.03 -13.12
C GLY A 61 -16.03 11.16 -13.35
N LEU A 62 -15.52 12.40 -13.40
CA LEU A 62 -14.09 12.68 -13.56
C LEU A 62 -13.26 12.22 -12.35
N LEU A 63 -13.76 12.43 -11.12
CA LEU A 63 -13.09 11.94 -9.92
C LEU A 63 -12.99 10.41 -9.92
N CYS A 64 -14.06 9.71 -10.30
CA CYS A 64 -14.06 8.27 -10.41
C CYS A 64 -13.14 7.77 -11.54
N LEU A 65 -13.07 8.46 -12.68
CA LEU A 65 -12.08 8.19 -13.73
C LEU A 65 -10.65 8.33 -13.21
N ALA A 66 -10.37 9.38 -12.44
CA ALA A 66 -9.07 9.56 -11.78
C ALA A 66 -8.78 8.36 -10.84
N LEU A 67 -9.72 7.95 -10.00
CA LEU A 67 -9.54 6.82 -9.07
C LEU A 67 -9.32 5.47 -9.78
N CYS A 68 -9.88 5.27 -10.98
CA CYS A 68 -9.63 4.09 -11.81
C CYS A 68 -8.31 4.15 -12.59
N THR A 69 -7.63 5.30 -12.60
CA THR A 69 -6.37 5.49 -13.33
C THR A 69 -5.19 4.98 -12.50
N PRO A 70 -4.37 4.06 -13.04
CA PRO A 70 -3.22 3.51 -12.31
C PRO A 70 -2.09 4.53 -12.16
N GLY A 71 -1.12 4.20 -11.30
CA GLY A 71 0.10 5.00 -11.14
C GLY A 71 0.94 5.04 -12.43
N SER A 72 1.81 6.05 -12.54
CA SER A 72 2.57 6.32 -13.78
C SER A 72 3.39 5.13 -14.31
N HIS A 73 3.95 4.28 -13.43
CA HIS A 73 4.72 3.10 -13.84
C HIS A 73 3.99 1.79 -13.55
N GLU A 74 2.80 1.80 -12.94
CA GLU A 74 2.16 0.58 -12.44
C GLU A 74 1.85 -0.42 -13.56
N LYS A 75 1.36 0.06 -14.71
CA LYS A 75 1.12 -0.78 -15.89
C LYS A 75 2.43 -1.34 -16.45
N ASP A 76 3.43 -0.49 -16.66
CA ASP A 76 4.70 -0.91 -17.26
C ASP A 76 5.40 -1.96 -16.38
N LEU A 77 5.36 -1.80 -15.06
CA LEU A 77 5.90 -2.77 -14.11
C LEU A 77 5.10 -4.08 -14.12
N HIS A 78 3.78 -4.01 -14.30
CA HIS A 78 2.95 -5.19 -14.46
C HIS A 78 3.31 -5.97 -15.74
N ASP A 79 3.47 -5.26 -16.85
CA ASP A 79 3.81 -5.85 -18.15
C ASP A 79 5.23 -6.46 -18.10
N ILE A 80 6.19 -5.79 -17.47
CA ILE A 80 7.54 -6.34 -17.23
C ILE A 80 7.48 -7.60 -16.38
N ARG A 81 6.70 -7.61 -15.31
CA ARG A 81 6.56 -8.82 -14.47
C ARG A 81 6.05 -10.01 -15.25
N GLN A 82 5.09 -9.80 -16.16
CA GLN A 82 4.57 -10.88 -17.01
C GLN A 82 5.59 -11.37 -18.04
N GLN A 83 6.50 -10.51 -18.50
CA GLN A 83 7.50 -10.84 -19.53
C GLN A 83 8.82 -11.38 -18.95
N ALA A 84 9.22 -10.92 -17.76
CA ALA A 84 10.52 -11.19 -17.19
C ALA A 84 10.57 -12.53 -16.44
N ILE A 85 9.45 -13.00 -15.91
CA ILE A 85 9.35 -14.26 -15.17
C ILE A 85 8.90 -15.36 -16.13
N ASP A 86 9.52 -16.54 -16.05
CA ASP A 86 9.13 -17.70 -16.85
C ASP A 86 7.62 -18.01 -16.61
N PRO A 87 6.80 -18.14 -17.67
CA PRO A 87 5.41 -18.55 -17.53
C PRO A 87 5.20 -19.78 -16.65
N ALA A 88 6.13 -20.76 -16.68
CA ALA A 88 6.05 -21.95 -15.83
C ALA A 88 6.18 -21.62 -14.34
N GLU A 89 7.03 -20.66 -13.96
CA GLU A 89 7.17 -20.19 -12.59
C GLU A 89 5.96 -19.37 -12.15
N LEU A 90 5.41 -18.54 -13.05
CA LEU A 90 4.17 -17.79 -12.79
C LEU A 90 2.98 -18.74 -12.57
N GLU A 91 2.87 -19.80 -13.38
CA GLU A 91 1.85 -20.83 -13.21
C GLU A 91 2.04 -21.64 -11.93
N ALA A 92 3.28 -21.99 -11.57
CA ALA A 92 3.56 -22.67 -10.32
C ALA A 92 3.15 -21.81 -9.12
N LYS A 93 3.55 -20.53 -9.11
CA LYS A 93 3.09 -19.55 -8.11
C LYS A 93 1.57 -19.44 -8.09
N ALA A 94 0.91 -19.36 -9.25
CA ALA A 94 -0.55 -19.26 -9.35
C ALA A 94 -1.28 -20.51 -8.85
N LYS A 95 -0.66 -21.70 -8.92
CA LYS A 95 -1.20 -22.95 -8.37
C LYS A 95 -1.02 -23.07 -6.86
N GLU A 96 0.10 -22.58 -6.34
CA GLU A 96 0.36 -22.51 -4.89
C GLU A 96 -0.45 -21.40 -4.19
N SER A 97 -0.81 -20.37 -4.96
CA SER A 97 -1.65 -19.27 -4.51
C SER A 97 -3.09 -19.44 -4.97
N GLY A 98 -3.98 -18.57 -4.50
CA GLY A 98 -5.41 -18.62 -4.79
C GLY A 98 -6.23 -19.11 -3.60
N LEU A 99 -7.49 -19.42 -3.89
CA LEU A 99 -8.49 -19.83 -2.90
C LEU A 99 -8.49 -21.35 -2.77
N THR A 100 -8.23 -21.84 -1.56
CA THR A 100 -8.39 -23.25 -1.20
C THR A 100 -9.50 -23.41 -0.18
N VAL A 101 -10.31 -24.47 -0.32
CA VAL A 101 -11.34 -24.82 0.66
C VAL A 101 -10.74 -25.84 1.62
N ASP A 102 -10.47 -25.41 2.85
CA ASP A 102 -9.85 -26.28 3.87
C ASP A 102 -10.88 -27.20 4.53
N SER A 103 -12.11 -26.69 4.72
CA SER A 103 -13.22 -27.47 5.24
C SER A 103 -14.53 -26.99 4.66
N TRP A 104 -15.17 -27.86 3.88
CA TRP A 104 -16.50 -27.60 3.34
C TRP A 104 -17.55 -27.42 4.44
N PHE A 105 -17.51 -28.30 5.46
CA PHE A 105 -18.51 -28.30 6.54
C PHE A 105 -18.43 -27.06 7.44
N LEU A 106 -17.21 -26.58 7.70
CA LEU A 106 -16.99 -25.36 8.50
C LEU A 106 -16.96 -24.09 7.65
N GLN A 107 -17.17 -24.22 6.33
CA GLN A 107 -17.02 -23.14 5.35
C GLN A 107 -15.69 -22.39 5.50
N GLN A 108 -14.62 -23.13 5.82
CA GLN A 108 -13.29 -22.56 6.00
C GLN A 108 -12.55 -22.53 4.68
N THR A 109 -12.07 -21.35 4.33
CA THR A 109 -11.29 -21.11 3.12
C THR A 109 -9.99 -20.40 3.47
N THR A 110 -8.93 -20.78 2.78
CA THR A 110 -7.65 -20.08 2.81
C THR A 110 -7.48 -19.36 1.48
N TYR A 111 -7.01 -18.13 1.52
CA TYR A 111 -6.65 -17.36 0.34
C TYR A 111 -5.23 -16.82 0.45
N VAL A 112 -4.40 -17.16 -0.54
CA VAL A 112 -3.07 -16.59 -0.75
C VAL A 112 -3.14 -15.71 -2.00
N PRO A 113 -2.76 -14.43 -1.97
CA PRO A 113 -2.84 -13.58 -3.15
C PRO A 113 -2.02 -14.12 -4.32
N THR A 114 -2.64 -14.22 -5.49
CA THR A 114 -2.00 -14.70 -6.73
C THR A 114 -1.13 -13.63 -7.40
N ASN A 115 -1.44 -12.35 -7.18
CA ASN A 115 -0.70 -11.22 -7.72
C ASN A 115 -0.47 -10.18 -6.62
N ASP A 116 0.59 -10.40 -5.84
CA ASP A 116 1.02 -9.42 -4.86
C ASP A 116 1.86 -8.34 -5.55
N PRO A 117 1.42 -7.07 -5.53
CA PRO A 117 2.17 -6.03 -6.21
C PRO A 117 3.52 -5.79 -5.52
N ASN A 118 3.68 -6.11 -4.22
CA ASN A 118 4.92 -5.95 -3.45
C ASN A 118 5.90 -7.14 -3.57
N ASP A 119 5.57 -8.16 -4.37
CA ASP A 119 6.54 -9.20 -4.74
C ASP A 119 7.51 -8.69 -5.80
N TRP A 120 8.53 -9.48 -6.12
CA TRP A 120 9.47 -9.18 -7.19
C TRP A 120 8.78 -8.90 -8.53
N ILE A 121 9.30 -7.93 -9.26
CA ILE A 121 8.94 -7.59 -10.64
C ILE A 121 9.83 -8.39 -11.61
N LEU A 122 11.11 -8.51 -11.30
CA LEU A 122 12.07 -9.34 -12.01
C LEU A 122 12.16 -10.73 -11.36
N PRO A 123 12.80 -11.72 -12.01
CA PRO A 123 13.05 -13.01 -11.37
C PRO A 123 13.77 -12.85 -10.03
N ALA A 124 13.18 -13.44 -8.99
CA ALA A 124 13.74 -13.40 -7.64
C ALA A 124 15.05 -14.18 -7.60
N PRO A 125 16.11 -13.68 -6.93
CA PRO A 125 17.32 -14.46 -6.71
C PRO A 125 16.98 -15.67 -5.82
N GLY A 126 17.02 -16.87 -6.40
CA GLY A 126 16.65 -18.10 -5.70
C GLY A 126 17.70 -18.56 -4.69
N PRO A 127 17.37 -19.47 -3.76
CA PRO A 127 18.33 -20.02 -2.80
C PRO A 127 19.58 -20.64 -3.43
N ALA A 128 19.50 -21.08 -4.68
CA ALA A 128 20.64 -21.62 -5.43
C ALA A 128 21.75 -20.60 -5.69
N THR A 129 21.45 -19.30 -5.69
CA THR A 129 22.45 -18.23 -5.88
C THR A 129 23.02 -17.72 -4.57
N TRP A 130 22.48 -18.17 -3.42
CA TRP A 130 22.87 -17.66 -2.12
C TRP A 130 24.23 -18.22 -1.72
N ASN A 131 25.10 -17.37 -1.19
CA ASN A 131 26.28 -17.84 -0.49
C ASN A 131 25.88 -18.54 0.83
N THR A 132 25.84 -19.87 0.82
CA THR A 132 25.48 -20.67 2.00
C THR A 132 26.60 -20.80 3.03
N THR A 133 27.84 -20.51 2.64
CA THR A 133 29.01 -20.60 3.51
C THR A 133 29.14 -19.38 4.40
N ASP A 134 28.88 -18.20 3.84
CA ASP A 134 29.00 -16.93 4.56
C ASP A 134 27.90 -15.95 4.17
N ARG A 135 27.07 -15.60 5.15
CA ARG A 135 25.87 -14.77 4.99
C ARG A 135 26.16 -13.31 4.65
N TYR A 136 27.36 -12.84 5.00
CA TYR A 136 27.81 -11.47 4.79
C TYR A 136 28.68 -11.36 3.53
N ALA A 137 29.09 -12.49 2.93
CA ALA A 137 29.83 -12.50 1.69
C ALA A 137 28.95 -12.06 0.52
N GLU A 138 29.60 -11.64 -0.55
CA GLU A 138 28.92 -11.47 -1.83
C GLU A 138 28.42 -12.82 -2.40
N ASP A 139 27.37 -12.75 -3.22
CA ASP A 139 26.94 -13.88 -4.04
C ASP A 139 27.90 -14.05 -5.23
N SER A 140 27.76 -15.16 -5.98
CA SER A 140 28.59 -15.45 -7.15
C SER A 140 28.57 -14.29 -8.16
N GLY A 141 29.67 -13.54 -8.25
CA GLY A 141 29.86 -12.42 -9.17
C GLY A 141 29.88 -11.03 -8.54
N GLY A 142 29.58 -10.88 -7.23
CA GLY A 142 29.72 -9.60 -6.54
C GLY A 142 28.81 -8.49 -7.05
N GLN A 143 27.76 -8.87 -7.79
CA GLN A 143 26.88 -7.95 -8.47
C GLN A 143 25.62 -7.67 -7.64
N PRO A 144 25.10 -6.44 -7.67
CA PRO A 144 23.82 -6.14 -7.04
C PRO A 144 22.69 -6.99 -7.64
N ILE A 145 21.64 -7.27 -6.85
CA ILE A 145 20.44 -7.96 -7.29
C ILE A 145 19.79 -7.26 -8.49
N PRO A 146 19.04 -7.98 -9.35
CA PRO A 146 18.47 -7.42 -10.57
C PRO A 146 17.64 -6.15 -10.36
N GLU A 147 16.90 -6.03 -9.25
CA GLU A 147 16.09 -4.85 -8.92
C GLU A 147 16.82 -3.81 -8.05
N HIS A 148 18.12 -3.96 -7.81
CA HIS A 148 18.85 -2.98 -7.01
C HIS A 148 18.86 -1.62 -7.73
N PRO A 149 18.64 -0.49 -7.04
CA PRO A 149 18.57 0.83 -7.66
C PRO A 149 19.84 1.23 -8.43
N VAL A 150 21.02 0.77 -8.01
CA VAL A 150 22.27 0.93 -8.77
C VAL A 150 22.24 0.27 -10.16
N ARG A 151 21.43 -0.78 -10.35
CA ARG A 151 21.27 -1.48 -11.64
C ARG A 151 20.12 -0.94 -12.46
N VAL A 152 18.96 -0.76 -11.85
CA VAL A 152 17.74 -0.38 -12.58
C VAL A 152 17.53 1.13 -12.60
N GLY A 153 17.92 1.84 -11.55
CA GLY A 153 17.60 3.24 -11.30
C GLY A 153 16.34 3.43 -10.46
N THR A 154 16.18 4.64 -9.92
CA THR A 154 14.99 5.05 -9.15
C THR A 154 13.86 5.46 -10.10
N PRO A 155 12.65 4.84 -10.02
CA PRO A 155 11.50 5.33 -10.77
C PRO A 155 11.07 6.70 -10.25
N VAL A 156 10.94 7.67 -11.15
CA VAL A 156 10.35 8.98 -10.84
C VAL A 156 9.01 9.08 -11.56
N PRO A 157 7.90 9.32 -10.83
CA PRO A 157 6.59 9.44 -11.44
C PRO A 157 6.50 10.69 -12.33
N ALA A 158 5.66 10.65 -13.35
CA ALA A 158 5.43 11.80 -14.23
C ALA A 158 4.91 12.99 -13.43
N THR A 159 5.29 14.22 -13.76
CA THR A 159 4.76 15.40 -13.06
C THR A 159 3.23 15.45 -13.10
N LEU A 160 2.65 15.14 -14.26
CA LEU A 160 1.21 15.00 -14.47
C LEU A 160 0.90 13.71 -15.22
N SER A 161 -0.18 13.04 -14.86
CA SER A 161 -0.71 11.88 -15.59
C SER A 161 -2.20 12.09 -15.90
N LEU A 162 -2.83 11.07 -16.51
CA LEU A 162 -4.30 11.06 -16.65
C LEU A 162 -5.02 11.22 -15.31
N TYR A 163 -4.44 10.73 -14.21
CA TYR A 163 -4.98 10.93 -12.86
C TYR A 163 -5.05 12.43 -12.54
N GLY A 164 -3.95 13.15 -12.76
CA GLY A 164 -3.88 14.59 -12.58
C GLY A 164 -4.88 15.34 -13.46
N ILE A 165 -4.97 15.01 -14.77
CA ILE A 165 -5.91 15.67 -15.67
C ILE A 165 -7.36 15.48 -15.22
N PHE A 166 -7.77 14.23 -14.96
CA PHE A 166 -9.13 13.94 -14.52
C PHE A 166 -9.43 14.55 -13.16
N GLY A 167 -8.48 14.47 -12.21
CA GLY A 167 -8.65 15.06 -10.89
C GLY A 167 -8.74 16.58 -10.92
N LEU A 168 -7.88 17.27 -11.70
CA LEU A 168 -7.88 18.73 -11.80
C LEU A 168 -9.18 19.21 -12.44
N SER A 169 -9.62 18.50 -13.47
CA SER A 169 -10.92 18.75 -14.11
C SER A 169 -12.06 18.53 -13.12
N ALA A 170 -12.05 17.43 -12.36
CA ALA A 170 -13.06 17.15 -11.33
C ALA A 170 -13.14 18.27 -10.29
N VAL A 171 -11.98 18.72 -9.77
CA VAL A 171 -11.90 19.83 -8.80
C VAL A 171 -12.48 21.11 -9.40
N LEU A 172 -12.17 21.44 -10.65
CA LEU A 172 -12.75 22.59 -11.34
C LEU A 172 -14.29 22.49 -11.41
N PHE A 173 -14.83 21.34 -11.82
CA PHE A 173 -16.28 21.12 -11.89
C PHE A 173 -16.94 21.19 -10.50
N PHE A 174 -16.28 20.70 -9.44
CA PHE A 174 -16.78 20.86 -8.08
C PHE A 174 -16.81 22.32 -7.63
N ILE A 175 -15.75 23.11 -7.91
CA ILE A 175 -15.72 24.53 -7.57
C ILE A 175 -16.86 25.27 -8.28
N LEU A 176 -17.07 25.00 -9.58
CA LEU A 176 -18.16 25.61 -10.36
C LEU A 176 -19.54 25.18 -9.83
N GLY A 177 -19.73 23.88 -9.53
CA GLY A 177 -20.99 23.37 -8.99
C GLY A 177 -21.33 23.94 -7.62
N ILE A 178 -20.32 24.07 -6.74
CA ILE A 178 -20.48 24.71 -5.43
C ILE A 178 -20.80 26.20 -5.61
N GLY A 179 -20.13 26.90 -6.53
CA GLY A 179 -20.41 28.30 -6.82
C GLY A 179 -21.84 28.53 -7.32
N SER A 180 -22.32 27.67 -8.22
CA SER A 180 -23.71 27.67 -8.70
C SER A 180 -24.69 27.46 -7.55
N ALA A 181 -24.48 26.44 -6.72
CA ALA A 181 -25.34 26.15 -5.57
C ALA A 181 -25.37 27.28 -4.53
N ILE A 182 -24.22 27.88 -4.21
CA ILE A 182 -24.13 29.00 -3.26
C ILE A 182 -24.85 30.24 -3.79
N GLY A 183 -24.79 30.48 -5.10
CA GLY A 183 -25.46 31.61 -5.75
C GLY A 183 -26.98 31.62 -5.56
N GLU A 184 -27.58 30.44 -5.38
CA GLU A 184 -29.03 30.27 -5.15
C GLU A 184 -29.44 30.37 -3.67
N VAL A 185 -28.50 30.28 -2.73
CA VAL A 185 -28.79 30.32 -1.30
C VAL A 185 -29.00 31.77 -0.87
N ASP A 186 -30.17 32.17 -0.38
CA ASP A 186 -30.40 33.56 0.05
C ASP A 186 -29.70 33.95 1.35
N ASN A 187 -29.45 32.98 2.24
CA ASN A 187 -28.91 33.26 3.58
C ASN A 187 -27.36 33.33 3.56
N PRO A 188 -26.75 34.48 3.89
CA PRO A 188 -25.29 34.64 3.91
C PRO A 188 -24.60 33.70 4.92
N ASP A 189 -25.21 33.42 6.07
CA ASP A 189 -24.64 32.50 7.05
C ASP A 189 -24.56 31.07 6.51
N SER A 190 -25.54 30.67 5.70
CA SER A 190 -25.55 29.36 5.05
C SER A 190 -24.51 29.26 3.93
N ARG A 191 -24.28 30.35 3.18
CA ARG A 191 -23.19 30.44 2.20
C ARG A 191 -21.83 30.29 2.86
N LEU A 192 -21.59 31.04 3.94
CA LEU A 192 -20.34 30.99 4.71
C LEU A 192 -20.10 29.61 5.32
N LEU A 193 -21.15 28.97 5.84
CA LEU A 193 -21.06 27.60 6.36
C LEU A 193 -20.66 26.60 5.26
N ALA A 194 -21.28 26.67 4.08
CA ALA A 194 -20.94 25.81 2.95
C ALA A 194 -19.48 25.98 2.51
N ILE A 195 -19.01 27.22 2.38
CA ILE A 195 -17.61 27.54 2.05
C ILE A 195 -16.66 27.03 3.13
N GLY A 196 -17.02 27.19 4.41
CA GLY A 196 -16.24 26.70 5.55
C GLY A 196 -16.08 25.18 5.54
N VAL A 197 -17.14 24.43 5.24
CA VAL A 197 -17.09 22.96 5.12
C VAL A 197 -16.18 22.53 3.97
N VAL A 198 -16.33 23.12 2.78
CA VAL A 198 -15.48 22.79 1.62
C VAL A 198 -14.01 23.11 1.91
N SER A 199 -13.74 24.27 2.53
CA SER A 199 -12.39 24.68 2.93
C SER A 199 -11.76 23.68 3.90
N LEU A 200 -12.52 23.22 4.90
CA LEU A 200 -12.05 22.21 5.86
C LEU A 200 -11.70 20.89 5.18
N VAL A 201 -12.57 20.40 4.29
CA VAL A 201 -12.32 19.18 3.51
C VAL A 201 -11.05 19.33 2.67
N ALA A 202 -10.88 20.47 2.00
CA ALA A 202 -9.70 20.76 1.19
C ALA A 202 -8.41 20.81 2.03
N ILE A 203 -8.44 21.42 3.21
CA ILE A 203 -7.30 21.45 4.14
C ILE A 203 -6.93 20.04 4.62
N ILE A 204 -7.90 19.23 5.04
CA ILE A 204 -7.64 17.85 5.47
C ILE A 204 -7.01 17.06 4.32
N TRP A 205 -7.56 17.19 3.11
CA TRP A 205 -7.01 16.52 1.93
C TRP A 205 -5.60 17.02 1.58
N LEU A 206 -5.34 18.33 1.71
CA LEU A 206 -4.02 18.93 1.48
C LEU A 206 -2.98 18.41 2.48
N ILE A 207 -3.32 18.30 3.76
CA ILE A 207 -2.43 17.77 4.79
C ILE A 207 -2.08 16.31 4.47
N LEU A 208 -3.07 15.47 4.13
CA LEU A 208 -2.84 14.08 3.77
C LEU A 208 -1.98 13.95 2.49
N GLY A 209 -2.25 14.78 1.48
CA GLY A 209 -1.46 14.84 0.25
C GLY A 209 -0.02 15.25 0.50
N TRP A 210 0.20 16.28 1.32
CA TRP A 210 1.52 16.76 1.70
C TRP A 210 2.33 15.71 2.50
N LEU A 211 1.69 15.01 3.44
CA LEU A 211 2.36 13.96 4.21
C LEU A 211 2.83 12.81 3.32
N ARG A 212 2.02 12.39 2.33
CA ARG A 212 2.40 11.36 1.36
C ARG A 212 3.49 11.84 0.41
N ALA A 213 3.39 13.06 -0.11
CA ALA A 213 4.41 13.67 -0.95
C ALA A 213 5.76 13.77 -0.23
N LYS A 214 5.76 14.14 1.06
CA LYS A 214 6.98 14.20 1.87
C LYS A 214 7.66 12.83 2.01
N MET A 215 6.87 11.76 2.20
CA MET A 215 7.42 10.40 2.24
C MET A 215 8.01 9.97 0.89
N LEU A 216 7.31 10.27 -0.21
CA LEU A 216 7.79 9.95 -1.55
C LEU A 216 9.10 10.68 -1.89
N ASN A 217 9.16 11.99 -1.64
CA ASN A 217 10.37 12.77 -1.90
C ASN A 217 11.55 12.24 -1.08
N GLN A 218 11.33 11.83 0.17
CA GLN A 218 12.39 11.21 0.98
C GLN A 218 12.98 9.97 0.32
N MET A 219 12.13 9.11 -0.26
CA MET A 219 12.59 7.90 -0.96
C MET A 219 13.30 8.23 -2.27
N ILE A 220 12.87 9.27 -3.00
CA ILE A 220 13.51 9.68 -4.26
C ILE A 220 14.85 10.39 -4.02
N ASP A 221 14.93 11.22 -2.98
CA ASP A 221 16.09 12.08 -2.70
C ASP A 221 17.20 11.34 -1.92
N THR A 222 16.90 10.19 -1.31
CA THR A 222 17.89 9.41 -0.57
C THR A 222 18.54 8.37 -1.48
N PRO A 223 19.86 8.47 -1.76
CA PRO A 223 20.51 7.47 -2.59
C PRO A 223 20.60 6.12 -1.85
N THR A 224 20.22 5.04 -2.54
CA THR A 224 20.35 3.68 -2.03
C THR A 224 21.81 3.25 -1.96
N SER A 225 22.25 2.83 -0.77
CA SER A 225 23.60 2.32 -0.53
C SER A 225 23.72 0.84 -0.88
N LEU A 226 24.89 0.43 -1.39
CA LEU A 226 25.26 -0.99 -1.44
C LEU A 226 25.66 -1.48 -0.06
N VAL A 227 25.26 -2.70 0.28
CA VAL A 227 25.52 -3.34 1.57
C VAL A 227 27.02 -3.46 1.85
N ARG A 228 27.83 -3.85 0.84
CA ARG A 228 29.28 -4.02 1.01
C ARG A 228 30.02 -2.74 1.44
N SER A 229 29.44 -1.57 1.21
CA SER A 229 30.10 -0.27 1.39
C SER A 229 29.24 0.73 2.20
N VAL A 230 28.22 0.25 2.90
CA VAL A 230 27.37 1.13 3.71
C VAL A 230 28.13 1.64 4.94
N ALA A 231 28.01 2.94 5.21
CA ALA A 231 28.65 3.60 6.34
C ALA A 231 27.75 3.60 7.58
N LEU A 232 28.25 4.16 8.70
CA LEU A 232 27.44 4.42 9.89
C LEU A 232 26.53 5.63 9.65
N GLY A 233 25.31 5.57 10.19
CA GLY A 233 24.29 6.61 10.06
C GLY A 233 23.07 6.16 9.27
N HIS A 234 22.22 7.10 8.89
CA HIS A 234 20.95 6.81 8.21
C HIS A 234 21.14 6.56 6.72
N HIS A 235 20.73 5.38 6.27
CA HIS A 235 20.89 4.93 4.90
C HIS A 235 19.63 4.24 4.37
N GLU A 236 19.45 4.35 3.06
CA GLU A 236 18.51 3.55 2.31
C GLU A 236 19.18 2.27 1.82
N LEU A 237 18.51 1.13 2.02
CA LEU A 237 18.97 -0.19 1.62
C LEU A 237 17.83 -0.95 0.95
N VAL A 238 18.16 -1.67 -0.13
CA VAL A 238 17.22 -2.55 -0.84
C VAL A 238 17.87 -3.92 -0.99
N GLY A 239 17.13 -4.96 -0.65
CA GLY A 239 17.68 -6.31 -0.72
C GLY A 239 16.63 -7.40 -0.56
N GLN A 240 17.11 -8.63 -0.64
CA GLN A 240 16.34 -9.83 -0.36
C GLN A 240 16.50 -10.23 1.10
N VAL A 241 15.41 -10.69 1.71
CA VAL A 241 15.42 -11.24 3.07
C VAL A 241 16.01 -12.65 3.07
N ARG A 242 17.02 -12.86 3.90
CA ARG A 242 17.69 -14.14 4.13
C ARG A 242 17.75 -14.47 5.63
N PRO A 243 17.94 -15.76 5.99
CA PRO A 243 18.02 -16.18 7.39
C PRO A 243 19.20 -15.52 8.12
N SER A 244 18.95 -15.05 9.34
CA SER A 244 19.99 -14.62 10.28
C SER A 244 20.51 -15.79 11.12
N HIS A 245 21.33 -15.48 12.13
CA HIS A 245 21.80 -16.48 13.10
C HIS A 245 20.67 -17.03 13.98
N GLU A 246 19.67 -16.20 14.26
CA GLU A 246 18.48 -16.53 15.02
C GLU A 246 17.51 -17.41 14.26
N GLY A 247 17.73 -17.56 12.95
CA GLY A 247 16.89 -18.36 12.07
C GLY A 247 15.65 -17.60 11.61
N VAL A 248 14.52 -18.29 11.62
CA VAL A 248 13.23 -17.79 11.12
C VAL A 248 12.08 -18.26 11.99
N LEU A 249 10.96 -17.55 11.88
CA LEU A 249 9.75 -17.84 12.64
C LEU A 249 8.79 -18.73 11.85
N ARG A 250 8.16 -19.64 12.57
CA ARG A 250 6.88 -20.23 12.20
C ARG A 250 5.78 -19.48 12.96
N VAL A 251 5.00 -18.70 12.23
CA VAL A 251 3.91 -17.90 12.80
C VAL A 251 2.66 -18.75 12.82
N VAL A 252 2.14 -19.01 14.01
CA VAL A 252 0.86 -19.67 14.24
C VAL A 252 -0.18 -18.59 14.55
N VAL A 253 -1.20 -18.49 13.70
CA VAL A 253 -2.23 -17.46 13.78
C VAL A 253 -3.29 -17.89 14.79
N ASP A 254 -3.61 -17.01 15.74
CA ASP A 254 -4.66 -17.17 16.76
C ASP A 254 -4.58 -18.49 17.58
N GLY A 255 -3.38 -19.07 17.67
CA GLY A 255 -3.10 -20.32 18.39
C GLY A 255 -3.50 -21.59 17.64
N ASN A 256 -3.97 -21.50 16.39
CA ASN A 256 -4.39 -22.65 15.60
C ASN A 256 -3.23 -23.22 14.77
N GLN A 257 -2.77 -24.41 15.12
CA GLN A 257 -1.63 -25.09 14.49
C GLN A 257 -1.81 -25.38 12.99
N ARG A 258 -3.04 -25.32 12.45
CA ARG A 258 -3.31 -25.44 11.01
C ARG A 258 -3.22 -24.11 10.28
N MET A 259 -3.39 -23.00 10.99
CA MET A 259 -3.28 -21.65 10.45
C MET A 259 -1.89 -21.12 10.72
N PHE A 260 -0.95 -21.54 9.90
CA PHE A 260 0.44 -21.13 10.05
C PHE A 260 1.06 -20.67 8.73
N MET A 261 2.16 -19.94 8.90
CA MET A 261 3.08 -19.56 7.84
C MET A 261 4.52 -19.77 8.33
N GLU A 262 5.33 -20.44 7.52
CA GLU A 262 6.74 -20.68 7.82
C GLU A 262 7.64 -19.63 7.18
N ASN A 263 8.90 -19.59 7.64
CA ASN A 263 9.96 -18.75 7.08
C ASN A 263 9.68 -17.25 7.19
N MET A 264 8.98 -16.83 8.23
CA MET A 264 8.65 -15.43 8.51
C MET A 264 9.77 -14.77 9.29
N VAL A 265 10.05 -13.51 9.01
CA VAL A 265 10.99 -12.68 9.80
C VAL A 265 10.30 -11.52 10.50
N ALA A 266 9.12 -11.12 10.03
CA ALA A 266 8.27 -10.14 10.66
C ALA A 266 6.81 -10.43 10.33
N TYR A 267 5.90 -10.27 11.27
CA TYR A 267 4.49 -10.53 11.08
C TYR A 267 3.59 -9.58 11.86
N ASN A 268 2.38 -9.41 11.35
CA ASN A 268 1.24 -8.88 12.06
C ASN A 268 0.02 -9.65 11.58
N TRP A 269 -0.73 -10.28 12.47
CA TRP A 269 -2.01 -10.87 12.12
C TRP A 269 -3.14 -10.20 12.87
N THR A 270 -4.29 -10.12 12.20
CA THR A 270 -5.54 -9.61 12.78
C THR A 270 -6.62 -10.68 12.67
N TYR A 271 -7.43 -10.78 13.72
CA TYR A 271 -8.66 -11.55 13.74
C TYR A 271 -9.84 -10.59 13.80
N GLU A 272 -10.69 -10.67 12.78
CA GLU A 272 -11.87 -9.83 12.59
C GLU A 272 -13.13 -10.69 12.61
N GLN A 273 -14.20 -10.14 13.17
CA GLN A 273 -15.54 -10.73 13.15
C GLN A 273 -16.48 -9.85 12.36
N HIS A 274 -17.27 -10.48 11.49
CA HIS A 274 -18.41 -9.85 10.86
C HIS A 274 -19.60 -9.97 11.81
N GLN A 275 -20.04 -8.84 12.34
CA GLN A 275 -21.13 -8.74 13.29
C GLN A 275 -22.35 -8.14 12.62
N GLU A 276 -23.50 -8.74 12.87
CA GLU A 276 -24.81 -8.33 12.36
C GLU A 276 -25.76 -8.04 13.53
N ARG A 277 -26.52 -6.94 13.44
CA ARG A 277 -27.60 -6.63 14.37
C ARG A 277 -28.82 -6.15 13.61
N THR A 278 -30.00 -6.61 14.04
CA THR A 278 -31.27 -6.06 13.56
C THR A 278 -31.73 -4.96 14.50
N VAL A 279 -31.96 -3.77 13.96
CA VAL A 279 -32.44 -2.59 14.67
C VAL A 279 -33.87 -2.29 14.21
N SER A 280 -34.78 -2.12 15.17
CA SER A 280 -36.14 -1.66 14.88
C SER A 280 -36.16 -0.15 14.76
N THR A 281 -36.61 0.36 13.62
CA THR A 281 -36.77 1.78 13.31
C THR A 281 -38.25 2.10 13.12
N LYS A 282 -38.63 3.38 13.19
CA LYS A 282 -40.03 3.82 13.03
C LYS A 282 -40.65 3.43 11.69
N GLU A 283 -39.82 3.12 10.68
CA GLU A 283 -40.20 2.78 9.30
C GLU A 283 -40.03 1.28 8.97
N GLY A 284 -39.56 0.46 9.91
CA GLY A 284 -39.34 -0.98 9.69
C GLY A 284 -38.11 -1.54 10.42
N THR A 285 -37.64 -2.72 10.00
CA THR A 285 -36.41 -3.32 10.55
C THR A 285 -35.24 -3.08 9.60
N ARG A 286 -34.10 -2.66 10.15
CA ARG A 286 -32.85 -2.47 9.41
C ARG A 286 -31.78 -3.40 9.97
N THR A 287 -31.01 -4.03 9.08
CA THR A 287 -29.85 -4.84 9.44
C THR A 287 -28.58 -4.00 9.33
N GLU A 288 -27.85 -3.88 10.43
CA GLU A 288 -26.54 -3.24 10.48
C GLU A 288 -25.45 -4.32 10.48
N ARG A 289 -24.41 -4.12 9.67
CA ARG A 289 -23.28 -5.03 9.53
C ARG A 289 -21.97 -4.28 9.65
N ARG A 290 -21.00 -4.86 10.35
CA ARG A 290 -19.64 -4.32 10.47
C ARG A 290 -18.61 -5.40 10.70
N TRP A 291 -17.40 -5.17 10.21
CA TRP A 291 -16.22 -5.91 10.62
C TRP A 291 -15.61 -5.26 11.86
N VAL A 292 -15.24 -6.06 12.85
CA VAL A 292 -14.62 -5.60 14.10
C VAL A 292 -13.38 -6.45 14.37
N THR A 293 -12.23 -5.80 14.53
CA THR A 293 -11.01 -6.46 14.99
C THR A 293 -11.14 -6.83 16.46
N ILE A 294 -10.98 -8.12 16.76
CA ILE A 294 -11.15 -8.66 18.12
C ILE A 294 -9.78 -8.95 18.75
N ARG A 295 -8.85 -9.50 17.97
CA ARG A 295 -7.49 -9.80 18.41
C ARG A 295 -6.50 -9.48 17.31
N SER A 296 -5.29 -9.18 17.72
CA SER A 296 -4.14 -9.06 16.84
C SER A 296 -2.89 -9.42 17.61
N ASP A 297 -1.88 -9.89 16.89
CA ASP A 297 -0.55 -10.08 17.45
C ASP A 297 0.50 -9.79 16.37
N SER A 298 1.67 -9.34 16.82
CA SER A 298 2.76 -8.91 15.95
C SER A 298 4.08 -9.32 16.55
N GLY A 299 5.00 -9.75 15.71
CA GLY A 299 6.32 -10.20 16.14
C GLY A 299 7.29 -10.26 14.97
N GLY A 300 8.49 -10.73 15.24
CA GLY A 300 9.56 -10.76 14.27
C GLY A 300 10.86 -11.22 14.90
N CYS A 301 11.86 -11.44 14.06
CA CYS A 301 13.22 -11.74 14.45
C CYS A 301 14.17 -10.94 13.54
N PRO A 302 15.43 -10.71 13.97
CA PRO A 302 16.45 -10.17 13.10
C PRO A 302 16.61 -11.04 11.84
N PHE A 303 16.95 -10.42 10.72
CA PHE A 303 17.17 -11.12 9.44
C PHE A 303 18.38 -10.52 8.71
N ILE A 304 18.87 -11.19 7.68
CA ILE A 304 19.90 -10.64 6.79
C ILE A 304 19.21 -10.00 5.59
N LEU A 305 19.46 -8.71 5.37
CA LEU A 305 19.15 -8.06 4.09
C LEU A 305 20.35 -8.27 3.17
N HIS A 306 20.12 -8.90 2.02
CA HIS A 306 21.18 -9.19 1.06
C HIS A 306 20.90 -8.53 -0.28
N ASP A 307 21.81 -7.66 -0.72
CA ASP A 307 21.67 -6.91 -1.97
C ASP A 307 22.44 -7.53 -3.15
N GLY A 308 23.07 -8.69 -2.94
CA GLY A 308 23.93 -9.40 -3.91
C GLY A 308 25.42 -9.10 -3.75
N THR A 309 25.75 -7.89 -3.26
CA THR A 309 27.13 -7.49 -2.92
C THR A 309 27.53 -7.87 -1.51
N GLY A 310 26.56 -8.09 -0.63
CA GLY A 310 26.78 -8.66 0.69
C GLY A 310 25.48 -8.71 1.50
N GLY A 311 25.57 -9.35 2.67
CA GLY A 311 24.50 -9.35 3.67
C GLY A 311 24.75 -8.33 4.77
N ILE A 312 23.69 -7.75 5.31
CA ILE A 312 23.74 -6.93 6.54
C ILE A 312 22.61 -7.36 7.48
N ARG A 313 22.91 -7.39 8.78
CA ARG A 313 21.93 -7.72 9.80
C ARG A 313 20.94 -6.57 10.00
N VAL A 314 19.65 -6.89 10.03
CA VAL A 314 18.56 -5.94 10.23
C VAL A 314 17.73 -6.35 11.43
N ASN A 315 17.56 -5.43 12.38
CA ASN A 315 16.69 -5.60 13.53
C ASN A 315 15.26 -5.16 13.17
N GLY A 316 14.55 -6.00 12.40
CA GLY A 316 13.26 -5.66 11.78
C GLY A 316 12.17 -5.18 12.75
N GLN A 317 12.15 -5.67 14.00
CA GLN A 317 11.18 -5.24 15.00
C GLN A 317 11.45 -3.86 15.59
N SER A 318 12.65 -3.31 15.42
CA SER A 318 13.01 -2.01 15.98
C SER A 318 12.38 -0.82 15.23
N PHE A 319 11.83 -1.07 14.04
CA PHE A 319 11.34 -0.02 13.15
C PHE A 319 10.05 0.63 13.66
N LYS A 320 10.11 1.96 13.85
CA LYS A 320 8.95 2.80 14.21
C LYS A 320 7.78 2.70 13.22
N ARG A 321 8.07 2.37 11.96
CA ARG A 321 7.11 2.32 10.87
C ARG A 321 7.39 1.09 10.02
N SER A 322 6.43 0.19 9.95
CA SER A 322 6.52 -1.03 9.16
C SER A 322 5.32 -1.09 8.22
N ASP A 323 5.58 -1.22 6.93
CA ASP A 323 4.58 -1.44 5.90
C ASP A 323 4.81 -2.79 5.23
N TYR A 324 4.03 -3.78 5.64
CA TYR A 324 4.05 -5.11 5.02
C TYR A 324 3.21 -5.16 3.73
N GLY A 325 2.58 -4.05 3.35
CA GLY A 325 1.73 -3.93 2.18
C GLY A 325 0.51 -4.84 2.25
N ASN A 326 0.17 -5.51 1.15
CA ASN A 326 -0.95 -6.45 1.14
C ASN A 326 -0.72 -7.63 2.08
N TYR A 327 -1.81 -8.27 2.52
CA TYR A 327 -1.71 -9.49 3.31
C TYR A 327 -1.05 -10.61 2.49
N ILE A 328 -0.34 -11.52 3.16
CA ILE A 328 0.34 -12.66 2.51
C ILE A 328 -0.53 -13.91 2.51
N LYS A 329 -1.44 -14.02 3.49
CA LYS A 329 -2.37 -15.14 3.63
C LYS A 329 -3.58 -14.70 4.44
N ARG A 330 -4.76 -15.15 4.04
CA ARG A 330 -6.02 -14.92 4.74
C ARG A 330 -6.73 -16.25 4.95
N TRP A 331 -7.42 -16.37 6.07
CA TRP A 331 -8.37 -17.44 6.34
C TRP A 331 -9.72 -16.81 6.60
N ASP A 332 -10.77 -17.32 5.97
CA ASP A 332 -12.15 -16.91 6.19
C ASP A 332 -12.97 -18.15 6.61
N GLY A 333 -13.95 -17.97 7.49
CA GLY A 333 -14.84 -19.05 7.93
C GLY A 333 -16.15 -18.57 8.55
N ALA A 334 -17.21 -19.35 8.42
CA ALA A 334 -18.52 -19.04 9.02
C ALA A 334 -18.56 -19.33 10.54
N PHE A 335 -17.59 -20.08 11.05
CA PHE A 335 -17.45 -20.43 12.45
C PHE A 335 -16.06 -20.05 12.96
N ALA A 336 -15.98 -19.54 14.19
CA ALA A 336 -14.74 -19.47 14.94
C ALA A 336 -14.08 -20.86 14.98
N GLU A 337 -12.76 -20.87 15.12
CA GLU A 337 -11.88 -22.05 15.01
C GLU A 337 -12.39 -23.32 15.71
N THR A 338 -13.20 -23.17 16.77
CA THR A 338 -13.96 -24.25 17.39
C THR A 338 -15.39 -23.80 17.72
N LEU A 339 -16.34 -24.76 17.78
CA LEU A 339 -17.73 -24.52 18.21
C LEU A 339 -17.81 -23.85 19.61
N GLY A 340 -16.85 -24.12 20.50
CA GLY A 340 -16.77 -23.48 21.82
C GLY A 340 -16.34 -22.02 21.75
N LYS A 341 -15.35 -21.67 20.90
CA LYS A 341 -14.99 -20.27 20.63
C LYS A 341 -16.13 -19.53 19.92
N GLN A 342 -16.92 -20.22 19.08
CA GLN A 342 -18.10 -19.66 18.41
C GLN A 342 -19.22 -19.34 19.41
N PHE A 343 -19.46 -20.25 20.35
CA PHE A 343 -20.41 -20.06 21.43
C PHE A 343 -20.02 -18.85 22.30
N MET A 344 -18.75 -18.77 22.74
CA MET A 344 -18.26 -17.63 23.52
C MET A 344 -18.29 -16.30 22.76
N ALA A 345 -17.92 -16.30 21.47
CA ALA A 345 -18.01 -15.12 20.62
C ALA A 345 -19.46 -14.64 20.47
N SER A 346 -20.40 -15.57 20.27
CA SER A 346 -21.84 -15.27 20.16
C SER A 346 -22.44 -14.80 21.48
N LEU A 347 -21.97 -15.35 22.62
CA LEU A 347 -22.43 -15.00 23.95
C LEU A 347 -21.94 -13.59 24.36
N ILE A 348 -20.68 -13.25 24.08
CA ILE A 348 -20.11 -11.92 24.33
C ILE A 348 -20.78 -10.87 23.42
N ALA A 349 -20.95 -11.17 22.13
CA ALA A 349 -21.60 -10.26 21.18
C ALA A 349 -23.11 -10.06 21.48
N GLY A 350 -23.79 -11.11 21.95
CA GLY A 350 -25.18 -11.06 22.37
C GLY A 350 -25.41 -10.22 23.64
N VAL A 351 -24.51 -10.32 24.62
CA VAL A 351 -24.61 -9.57 25.90
C VAL A 351 -24.26 -8.08 25.71
N LEU A 352 -23.35 -7.74 24.80
CA LEU A 352 -22.92 -6.36 24.51
C LEU A 352 -23.74 -5.70 23.37
N GLY A 353 -25.06 -5.84 23.42
CA GLY A 353 -25.98 -5.06 22.58
C GLY A 353 -26.65 -5.79 21.42
N GLY A 354 -26.82 -7.12 21.50
CA GLY A 354 -27.63 -7.88 20.53
C GLY A 354 -26.98 -8.11 19.17
N TRP A 355 -25.64 -8.12 19.11
CA TRP A 355 -24.90 -8.43 17.89
C TRP A 355 -24.73 -9.95 17.73
N ARG A 356 -24.93 -10.46 16.52
CA ARG A 356 -24.68 -11.84 16.12
C ARG A 356 -23.44 -11.90 15.25
N VAL A 357 -22.53 -12.82 15.54
CA VAL A 357 -21.37 -13.08 14.67
C VAL A 357 -21.78 -13.98 13.52
N ILE A 358 -21.47 -13.58 12.29
CA ILE A 358 -21.83 -14.32 11.07
C ILE A 358 -20.61 -14.88 10.35
N ASP A 359 -19.50 -14.14 10.31
CA ASP A 359 -18.26 -14.57 9.66
C ASP A 359 -17.04 -14.23 10.50
N HIS A 360 -15.97 -14.94 10.23
CA HIS A 360 -14.66 -14.82 10.86
C HIS A 360 -13.61 -14.67 9.79
N ARG A 361 -12.66 -13.76 10.03
CA ARG A 361 -11.54 -13.53 9.15
C ARG A 361 -10.26 -13.42 9.95
N TRP A 362 -9.24 -14.14 9.52
CA TRP A 362 -7.88 -13.98 10.01
C TRP A 362 -7.01 -13.52 8.84
N THR A 363 -6.33 -12.41 9.01
CA THR A 363 -5.48 -11.85 7.96
C THR A 363 -4.05 -11.74 8.48
N LEU A 364 -3.10 -12.37 7.78
CA LEU A 364 -1.68 -12.31 8.10
C LEU A 364 -0.97 -11.38 7.11
N TYR A 365 -0.24 -10.42 7.66
CA TYR A 365 0.69 -9.54 6.99
C TYR A 365 2.10 -9.86 7.48
N GLY A 366 3.12 -9.62 6.65
CA GLY A 366 4.49 -9.76 7.10
C GLY A 366 5.50 -9.89 5.98
N ILE A 367 6.71 -10.22 6.38
CA ILE A 367 7.88 -10.40 5.52
C ILE A 367 8.37 -11.85 5.68
N LYS A 368 8.50 -12.55 4.55
CA LYS A 368 9.01 -13.93 4.47
C LYS A 368 10.42 -13.93 3.88
N LEU A 369 11.19 -15.00 4.14
CA LEU A 369 12.41 -15.30 3.39
C LEU A 369 12.17 -15.19 1.89
N GLY A 370 13.15 -14.63 1.20
CA GLY A 370 13.13 -14.42 -0.23
C GLY A 370 12.34 -13.19 -0.68
N ASN A 371 11.53 -12.56 0.18
CA ASN A 371 10.84 -11.32 -0.19
C ASN A 371 11.83 -10.17 -0.42
N PRO A 372 11.52 -9.26 -1.35
CA PRO A 372 12.23 -8.00 -1.46
C PRO A 372 11.80 -7.08 -0.32
N VAL A 373 12.75 -6.34 0.23
CA VAL A 373 12.50 -5.35 1.29
C VAL A 373 13.27 -4.08 0.98
N TYR A 374 12.58 -2.96 1.16
CA TYR A 374 13.10 -1.61 1.16
C TYR A 374 13.21 -1.13 2.61
N ILE A 375 14.37 -0.60 2.98
CA ILE A 375 14.65 -0.16 4.34
C ILE A 375 15.22 1.24 4.31
N MET A 376 14.66 2.11 5.15
CA MET A 376 15.31 3.33 5.59
C MET A 376 15.64 3.18 7.07
N GLY A 377 16.92 3.02 7.40
CA GLY A 377 17.34 2.66 8.76
C GLY A 377 18.65 3.33 9.17
N GLU A 378 18.91 3.34 10.47
CA GLU A 378 20.17 3.77 11.05
C GLU A 378 21.12 2.58 11.15
N VAL A 379 22.28 2.70 10.50
CA VAL A 379 23.36 1.72 10.56
C VAL A 379 24.24 2.04 11.76
N LYS A 380 24.32 1.10 12.70
CA LYS A 380 25.08 1.20 13.95
C LYS A 380 26.15 0.11 14.01
N SER A 381 27.23 0.39 14.74
CA SER A 381 28.24 -0.63 15.05
C SER A 381 27.66 -1.70 15.95
N ARG A 382 27.97 -2.97 15.66
CA ARG A 382 27.57 -4.09 16.52
C ARG A 382 28.44 -4.17 17.77
N PRO A 383 27.88 -4.51 18.93
CA PRO A 383 28.66 -4.86 20.10
C PRO A 383 29.61 -6.03 19.81
N ARG A 384 30.82 -5.99 20.40
CA ARG A 384 31.81 -7.05 20.19
C ARG A 384 31.31 -8.43 20.63
N ALA A 385 30.52 -8.48 21.68
CA ALA A 385 29.89 -9.71 22.16
C ALA A 385 29.00 -10.39 21.09
N ASP A 386 28.27 -9.61 20.29
CA ASP A 386 27.38 -10.15 19.26
C ASP A 386 28.17 -10.64 18.03
N ILE A 387 29.28 -9.98 17.73
CA ILE A 387 30.23 -10.39 16.66
C ILE A 387 30.87 -11.73 17.05
N ASP A 388 31.35 -11.84 18.29
CA ASP A 388 32.00 -13.05 18.79
C ASP A 388 30.99 -14.21 18.94
N ALA A 389 29.76 -13.93 19.38
CA ALA A 389 28.69 -14.94 19.48
C ALA A 389 28.35 -15.60 18.14
N GLU A 390 28.50 -14.85 17.05
CA GLU A 390 28.27 -15.33 15.68
C GLU A 390 29.55 -15.92 15.04
N ASN A 391 30.69 -15.93 15.77
CA ASN A 391 32.01 -16.36 15.28
C ASN A 391 32.49 -15.59 14.05
N LEU A 392 32.23 -14.28 13.99
CA LEU A 392 32.66 -13.43 12.89
C LEU A 392 34.10 -12.93 13.09
N ASP A 393 34.88 -12.94 12.01
CA ASP A 393 36.29 -12.53 12.01
C ASP A 393 36.49 -11.02 12.22
N GLY A 394 35.45 -10.23 11.94
CA GLY A 394 35.43 -8.78 12.04
C GLY A 394 36.21 -8.06 10.93
N THR A 395 36.64 -8.77 9.88
CA THR A 395 37.40 -8.16 8.77
C THR A 395 36.49 -7.46 7.77
N ARG A 396 35.23 -7.92 7.66
CA ARG A 396 34.23 -7.34 6.77
C ARG A 396 33.41 -6.26 7.46
N GLN A 397 33.33 -5.10 6.81
CA GLN A 397 32.61 -3.95 7.33
C GLN A 397 31.13 -4.26 7.57
N ASN A 398 30.46 -4.92 6.62
CA ASN A 398 29.03 -5.22 6.69
C ASN A 398 28.66 -6.30 7.73
N SER A 399 29.64 -7.07 8.24
CA SER A 399 29.38 -8.06 9.30
C SER A 399 29.49 -7.47 10.72
N ILE A 400 30.15 -6.33 10.87
CA ILE A 400 30.37 -5.65 12.16
C ILE A 400 29.41 -4.46 12.40
N ILE A 401 28.47 -4.25 11.49
CA ILE A 401 27.42 -3.23 11.58
C ILE A 401 26.05 -3.87 11.43
N GLU A 402 25.02 -3.20 11.91
CA GLU A 402 23.63 -3.66 11.83
C GLU A 402 22.67 -2.48 11.68
N VAL A 403 21.48 -2.77 11.17
CA VAL A 403 20.46 -1.76 10.87
C VAL A 403 19.39 -1.74 11.95
N TRP A 404 19.08 -0.54 12.44
CA TRP A 404 18.06 -0.25 13.43
C TRP A 404 17.04 0.77 12.88
N GLY A 405 15.81 0.72 13.39
CA GLY A 405 14.74 1.65 13.04
C GLY A 405 14.11 2.35 14.24
N ASP A 406 14.88 2.54 15.31
CA ASP A 406 14.45 3.12 16.58
C ASP A 406 14.59 4.66 16.63
N SER A 407 15.43 5.26 15.78
CA SER A 407 15.69 6.70 15.74
C SER A 407 15.45 7.28 14.35
N ASP A 408 14.74 8.42 14.27
CA ASP A 408 14.57 9.13 12.99
C ASP A 408 15.78 10.05 12.77
N GLY A 409 16.29 10.10 11.54
CA GLY A 409 17.34 11.03 11.13
C GLY A 409 16.79 12.42 10.77
N VAL A 410 17.68 13.39 10.57
CA VAL A 410 17.28 14.74 10.14
C VAL A 410 16.72 14.65 8.71
N GLY A 411 15.41 14.82 8.57
CA GLY A 411 14.72 14.71 7.27
C GLY A 411 14.49 13.27 6.80
N GLN A 412 14.89 12.26 7.58
CA GLN A 412 14.84 10.86 7.20
C GLN A 412 14.06 10.04 8.22
N LYS A 413 12.85 9.64 7.86
CA LYS A 413 12.02 8.75 8.68
C LYS A 413 12.45 7.31 8.47
N VAL A 414 12.72 6.61 9.57
CA VAL A 414 13.02 5.18 9.49
C VAL A 414 11.76 4.37 9.21
N THR A 415 11.86 3.48 8.23
CA THR A 415 10.76 2.67 7.69
C THR A 415 11.28 1.33 7.17
N ILE A 416 10.46 0.29 7.28
CA ILE A 416 10.68 -0.99 6.62
C ILE A 416 9.45 -1.31 5.78
N ASN A 417 9.65 -1.49 4.47
CA ASN A 417 8.57 -1.74 3.52
C ASN A 417 8.83 -3.04 2.77
N ARG A 418 7.83 -3.91 2.65
CA ARG A 418 7.90 -5.06 1.76
C ARG A 418 7.79 -4.58 0.31
N GLY A 419 8.67 -5.07 -0.55
CA GLY A 419 8.85 -4.57 -1.92
C GLY A 419 10.20 -3.91 -2.12
N THR A 420 10.68 -3.85 -3.36
CA THR A 420 11.83 -3.02 -3.76
C THR A 420 11.42 -1.57 -3.94
N GLU A 421 12.39 -0.67 -4.08
CA GLU A 421 12.15 0.72 -4.48
C GLU A 421 11.33 0.80 -5.78
N LEU A 422 11.65 -0.04 -6.76
CA LEU A 422 10.91 -0.13 -8.02
C LEU A 422 9.42 -0.42 -7.80
N SER A 423 9.11 -1.37 -6.93
CA SER A 423 7.74 -1.76 -6.62
C SER A 423 6.98 -0.73 -5.78
N ASN A 424 7.65 -0.07 -4.83
CA ASN A 424 7.05 0.86 -3.88
C ASN A 424 6.87 2.26 -4.48
N ILE A 425 7.88 2.78 -5.17
CA ILE A 425 7.84 4.09 -5.81
C ILE A 425 7.14 4.02 -7.18
N GLY A 426 7.27 2.93 -7.93
CA GLY A 426 6.65 2.81 -9.25
C GLY A 426 5.11 2.89 -9.24
N ARG A 427 4.48 2.61 -8.11
CA ARG A 427 3.03 2.76 -7.89
C ARG A 427 2.64 4.11 -7.30
N SER A 428 3.61 4.94 -6.92
CA SER A 428 3.34 6.26 -6.38
C SER A 428 2.82 7.23 -7.45
N ARG A 429 2.10 8.25 -6.98
CA ARG A 429 1.66 9.40 -7.78
C ARG A 429 2.65 10.53 -7.60
N SER A 430 2.62 11.51 -8.48
CA SER A 430 3.56 12.63 -8.38
C SER A 430 3.24 13.53 -7.19
N THR A 431 4.27 14.18 -6.63
CA THR A 431 4.12 15.20 -5.59
C THR A 431 3.20 16.34 -6.05
N VAL A 432 3.27 16.71 -7.33
CA VAL A 432 2.38 17.75 -7.91
C VAL A 432 0.93 17.27 -7.89
N GLU A 433 0.64 16.06 -8.31
CA GLU A 433 -0.72 15.51 -8.31
C GLU A 433 -1.29 15.36 -6.89
N MET A 434 -0.46 14.98 -5.93
CA MET A 434 -0.90 14.82 -4.53
C MET A 434 -1.25 16.16 -3.86
N ILE A 435 -0.63 17.26 -4.29
CA ILE A 435 -0.76 18.58 -3.65
C ILE A 435 -1.69 19.52 -4.46
N ALA A 436 -1.56 19.55 -5.78
CA ALA A 436 -2.27 20.52 -6.63
C ALA A 436 -3.78 20.34 -6.58
N LEU A 437 -4.27 19.09 -6.51
CA LEU A 437 -5.70 18.78 -6.43
C LEU A 437 -6.37 19.42 -5.20
N PRO A 438 -5.97 19.10 -3.95
CA PRO A 438 -6.56 19.72 -2.77
C PRO A 438 -6.24 21.22 -2.67
N MET A 439 -5.06 21.65 -3.15
CA MET A 439 -4.69 23.07 -3.14
C MET A 439 -5.63 23.90 -4.01
N LEU A 440 -5.96 23.44 -5.22
CA LEU A 440 -6.90 24.14 -6.09
C LEU A 440 -8.32 24.13 -5.53
N LEU A 441 -8.75 23.04 -4.89
CA LEU A 441 -10.03 23.02 -4.21
C LEU A 441 -10.08 24.05 -3.07
N PHE A 442 -9.00 24.16 -2.29
CA PHE A 442 -8.89 25.13 -1.21
C PHE A 442 -8.89 26.57 -1.72
N LEU A 443 -8.08 26.87 -2.74
CA LEU A 443 -8.06 28.19 -3.38
C LEU A 443 -9.41 28.54 -4.02
N GLY A 444 -10.05 27.56 -4.66
CA GLY A 444 -11.40 27.69 -5.19
C GLY A 444 -12.41 28.05 -4.11
N ALA A 445 -12.38 27.35 -2.97
CA ALA A 445 -13.24 27.66 -1.83
C ALA A 445 -13.01 29.08 -1.29
N LEU A 446 -11.76 29.54 -1.22
CA LEU A 446 -11.45 30.92 -0.83
C LEU A 446 -11.97 31.95 -1.85
N CYS A 447 -11.87 31.66 -3.15
CA CYS A 447 -12.44 32.54 -4.18
C CYS A 447 -13.97 32.65 -4.06
N LEU A 448 -14.65 31.58 -3.61
CA LEU A 448 -16.10 31.61 -3.38
C LEU A 448 -16.49 32.53 -2.22
N LEU A 449 -15.58 32.96 -1.34
CA LEU A 449 -15.86 34.02 -0.35
C LEU A 449 -16.26 35.34 -0.99
N ALA A 450 -15.84 35.61 -2.24
CA ALA A 450 -16.28 36.79 -2.97
C ALA A 450 -17.78 36.73 -3.37
N LEU A 451 -18.40 35.54 -3.32
CA LEU A 451 -19.82 35.32 -3.59
C LEU A 451 -20.66 35.19 -2.30
N ALA A 452 -20.02 35.20 -1.13
CA ALA A 452 -20.65 34.99 0.17
C ALA A 452 -21.47 36.19 0.63
#